data_AF-A0A519JWJ9-F1
#
_entry.id   AF-A0A519JWJ9-F1
#
_cell.length_a   1.000
_cell.length_b   1.000
_cell.length_c   1.000
_cell.angle_alpha   90.00
_cell.angle_beta   90.00
_cell.angle_gamma   90.00
#
_symmetry.space_group_name_H-M   'P 1'
#
loop_
_entity.id
_entity.type
_entity.pdbx_description
1 polymer ?
#
loop_
_entity_poly.entity_id
_entity_poly.type
_entity_poly.pdbx_seq_one_letter_code
_entity_poly.pdbx_strand_id
1 'polypeptide(L)'
;MRGLYRLLTRWWTAFALVASLALLGFAHASETIWDLSPCNLCLKAREVYWGAVAVALVATVWHLISRGSRGTPRIAAFLLAVIFATGAVTSAFHMGGELKWWDLPATCMGGGTVDLASMASLAMGTGPVERVAMCDAVTWSFLGLSMAGWNALIAAALAVFSLLAAKRPKDARAPRP
;
A
#
# COMPACT_ATOMS: atom_id res chain seq x y z
N MET A 1 -27.29 -7.32 2.69
CA MET A 1 -26.08 -7.27 3.56
C MET A 1 -25.35 -8.62 3.71
N ARG A 2 -26.02 -9.72 4.10
CA ARG A 2 -25.35 -11.03 4.31
C ARG A 2 -24.69 -11.63 3.05
N GLY A 3 -25.25 -11.41 1.86
CA GLY A 3 -24.67 -11.88 0.58
C GLY A 3 -23.37 -11.17 0.20
N LEU A 4 -23.36 -9.83 0.27
CA LEU A 4 -22.18 -9.00 -0.03
C LEU A 4 -21.01 -9.34 0.89
N TYR A 5 -21.25 -9.45 2.21
CA TYR A 5 -20.22 -9.85 3.17
C TYR A 5 -19.61 -11.22 2.85
N ARG A 6 -20.43 -12.21 2.44
CA ARG A 6 -19.93 -13.54 2.06
C ARG A 6 -19.10 -13.50 0.78
N LEU A 7 -19.48 -12.68 -0.20
CA LEU A 7 -18.74 -12.51 -1.45
C LEU A 7 -17.40 -11.82 -1.19
N LEU A 8 -17.43 -10.66 -0.53
CA LEU A 8 -16.23 -9.88 -0.18
C LEU A 8 -15.24 -10.70 0.62
N THR A 9 -15.69 -11.37 1.68
CA THR A 9 -14.78 -12.19 2.49
C THR A 9 -14.30 -13.41 1.74
N ARG A 10 -15.11 -14.04 0.86
CA ARG A 10 -14.72 -15.22 0.05
C ARG A 10 -13.61 -14.86 -0.94
N TRP A 11 -13.74 -13.72 -1.62
CA TRP A 11 -12.83 -13.26 -2.65
C TRP A 11 -11.90 -12.15 -2.16
N TRP A 12 -11.70 -12.05 -0.84
CA TRP A 12 -10.98 -10.93 -0.25
C TRP A 12 -9.58 -10.76 -0.81
N THR A 13 -8.84 -11.85 -1.05
CA THR A 13 -7.50 -11.79 -1.62
C THR A 13 -7.49 -11.19 -3.03
N ALA A 14 -8.55 -11.41 -3.82
CA ALA A 14 -8.67 -10.80 -5.15
C ALA A 14 -8.98 -9.30 -5.04
N PHE A 15 -9.87 -8.92 -4.12
CA PHE A 15 -10.12 -7.49 -3.84
C PHE A 15 -8.87 -6.77 -3.32
N ALA A 16 -8.14 -7.38 -2.40
CA ALA A 16 -6.88 -6.85 -1.88
C ALA A 16 -5.82 -6.71 -2.98
N LEU A 17 -5.74 -7.68 -3.91
CA LEU A 17 -4.85 -7.60 -5.07
C LEU A 17 -5.20 -6.40 -5.96
N VAL A 18 -6.46 -6.28 -6.36
CA VAL A 18 -6.93 -5.18 -7.21
C VAL A 18 -6.73 -3.83 -6.52
N ALA A 19 -7.06 -3.71 -5.24
CA ALA A 19 -6.85 -2.48 -4.48
C ALA A 19 -5.36 -2.10 -4.40
N SER A 20 -4.48 -3.06 -4.13
CA SER A 20 -3.03 -2.81 -4.06
C SER A 20 -2.46 -2.39 -5.41
N LEU A 21 -2.88 -3.05 -6.50
CA LEU A 21 -2.49 -2.67 -7.87
C LEU A 21 -3.03 -1.30 -8.26
N ALA A 22 -4.26 -0.95 -7.85
CA ALA A 22 -4.84 0.36 -8.11
C ALA A 22 -4.08 1.47 -7.36
N LEU A 23 -3.70 1.24 -6.11
CA LEU A 23 -2.90 2.19 -5.32
C LEU A 23 -1.49 2.36 -5.88
N LEU A 24 -0.84 1.26 -6.28
CA LEU A 24 0.44 1.33 -6.99
C LEU A 24 0.29 2.05 -8.32
N GLY A 25 -0.74 1.74 -9.11
CA GLY A 25 -1.02 2.41 -10.38
C GLY A 25 -1.22 3.91 -10.19
N PHE A 26 -2.00 4.32 -9.19
CA PHE A 26 -2.18 5.72 -8.83
C PHE A 26 -0.86 6.39 -8.43
N ALA A 27 -0.01 5.71 -7.66
CA ALA A 27 1.29 6.24 -7.24
C ALA A 27 2.31 6.39 -8.38
N HIS A 28 2.24 5.57 -9.43
CA HIS A 28 3.09 5.75 -10.62
C HIS A 28 2.47 6.78 -11.59
N ALA A 29 1.13 6.85 -11.64
CA ALA A 29 0.43 7.89 -12.37
C ALA A 29 0.70 9.28 -11.77
N SER A 30 0.75 9.43 -10.44
CA SER A 30 1.11 10.67 -9.75
C SER A 30 2.48 11.22 -10.17
N GLU A 31 3.45 10.33 -10.37
CA GLU A 31 4.80 10.70 -10.83
C GLU A 31 4.82 11.13 -12.29
N THR A 32 4.11 10.40 -13.15
CA THR A 32 4.22 10.57 -14.61
C THR A 32 3.28 11.62 -15.17
N ILE A 33 2.07 11.75 -14.60
CA ILE A 33 1.02 12.65 -15.09
C ILE A 33 1.07 13.99 -14.37
N TRP A 34 1.34 13.98 -13.06
CA TRP A 34 1.34 15.19 -12.24
C TRP A 34 2.74 15.62 -11.79
N ASP A 35 3.78 14.92 -12.24
CA ASP A 35 5.18 15.28 -11.99
C ASP A 35 5.52 15.37 -10.49
N LEU A 36 4.83 14.55 -9.68
CA LEU A 36 5.00 14.49 -8.23
C LEU A 36 6.09 13.47 -7.89
N SER A 37 7.32 13.94 -7.69
CA SER A 37 8.44 13.09 -7.29
C SER A 37 8.17 12.40 -5.94
N PRO A 38 8.46 11.10 -5.80
CA PRO A 38 8.22 10.39 -4.54
C PRO A 38 9.25 10.77 -3.49
N CYS A 39 8.81 10.95 -2.25
CA CYS A 39 9.72 11.02 -1.10
C CYS A 39 10.06 9.61 -0.58
N ASN A 40 11.03 9.52 0.32
CA ASN A 40 11.46 8.24 0.92
C ASN A 40 10.28 7.48 1.58
N LEU A 41 9.41 8.17 2.33
CA LEU A 41 8.24 7.53 2.96
C LEU A 41 7.17 7.10 1.96
N CYS A 42 7.00 7.81 0.83
CA CYS A 42 6.15 7.36 -0.28
C CYS A 42 6.66 6.02 -0.85
N LEU A 43 7.97 5.88 -1.04
CA LEU A 43 8.57 4.62 -1.52
C LEU A 43 8.36 3.48 -0.52
N LYS A 44 8.51 3.74 0.79
CA LYS A 44 8.21 2.74 1.83
C LYS A 44 6.75 2.32 1.85
N ALA A 45 5.81 3.23 1.60
CA ALA A 45 4.41 2.86 1.43
C ALA A 45 4.18 1.97 0.19
N ARG A 46 4.91 2.18 -0.91
CA ARG A 46 4.84 1.32 -2.11
C ARG A 46 5.36 -0.09 -1.84
N GLU A 47 6.46 -0.22 -1.10
CA GLU A 47 7.01 -1.53 -0.70
C GLU A 47 5.95 -2.38 0.02
N VAL A 48 5.14 -1.76 0.90
CA VAL A 48 4.01 -2.43 1.57
C VAL A 48 3.01 -2.98 0.56
N TYR A 49 2.62 -2.19 -0.45
CA TYR A 49 1.67 -2.64 -1.47
C TYR A 49 2.25 -3.69 -2.41
N TRP A 50 3.55 -3.66 -2.72
CA TRP A 50 4.21 -4.75 -3.43
C TRP A 50 4.20 -6.06 -2.63
N GLY A 51 4.45 -5.99 -1.32
CA GLY A 51 4.28 -7.13 -0.42
C GLY A 51 2.85 -7.65 -0.40
N ALA A 52 1.87 -6.76 -0.36
CA ALA A 52 0.45 -7.12 -0.43
C ALA A 52 0.11 -7.79 -1.77
N VAL A 53 0.59 -7.27 -2.90
CA VAL A 53 0.42 -7.88 -4.23
C VAL A 53 0.98 -9.29 -4.26
N ALA A 54 2.19 -9.52 -3.75
CA ALA A 54 2.79 -10.86 -3.74
C ALA A 54 1.92 -11.87 -2.97
N VAL A 55 1.49 -11.53 -1.75
CA VAL A 55 0.64 -12.41 -0.93
C VAL A 55 -0.74 -12.60 -1.55
N ALA A 56 -1.37 -11.51 -2.00
CA ALA A 56 -2.72 -11.51 -2.56
C ALA A 56 -2.79 -12.28 -3.89
N LEU A 57 -1.77 -12.14 -4.75
CA LEU A 57 -1.68 -12.84 -6.03
C LEU A 57 -1.56 -14.34 -5.81
N VAL A 58 -0.58 -14.78 -5.01
CA VAL A 58 -0.36 -16.21 -4.71
C VAL A 58 -1.63 -16.83 -4.12
N ALA A 59 -2.25 -16.16 -3.14
CA ALA A 59 -3.46 -16.64 -2.49
C ALA A 59 -4.67 -16.69 -3.44
N THR A 60 -4.79 -15.73 -4.35
CA THR A 60 -5.88 -15.68 -5.34
C THR A 60 -5.71 -16.76 -6.41
N VAL A 61 -4.51 -16.94 -6.95
CA VAL A 61 -4.19 -18.01 -7.89
C VAL A 61 -4.47 -19.38 -7.26
N TRP A 62 -4.03 -19.58 -6.02
CA TRP A 62 -4.35 -20.81 -5.27
C TRP A 62 -5.85 -21.04 -5.10
N HIS A 63 -6.61 -19.99 -4.79
CA HIS A 63 -8.07 -20.07 -4.65
C HIS A 63 -8.75 -20.48 -5.97
N LEU A 64 -8.29 -19.95 -7.10
CA LEU A 64 -8.78 -20.29 -8.44
C LEU A 64 -8.48 -21.75 -8.79
N ILE A 65 -7.23 -22.20 -8.61
CA ILE A 65 -6.80 -23.58 -8.89
C ILE A 65 -7.56 -24.59 -8.01
N SER A 66 -7.76 -24.26 -6.73
CA SER A 66 -8.50 -25.11 -5.79
C SER A 66 -10.02 -25.11 -6.00
N ARG A 67 -10.52 -24.45 -7.05
CA ARG A 67 -11.95 -24.22 -7.36
C ARG A 67 -12.75 -23.68 -6.18
N GLY A 68 -12.10 -22.90 -5.30
CA GLY A 68 -12.71 -22.35 -4.09
C GLY A 68 -13.21 -23.37 -3.07
N SER A 69 -12.82 -24.66 -3.17
CA SER A 69 -13.25 -25.75 -2.29
C SER A 69 -12.94 -25.52 -0.80
N ARG A 70 -11.92 -24.70 -0.50
CA ARG A 70 -11.46 -24.41 0.87
C ARG A 70 -11.81 -23.00 1.37
N GLY A 71 -12.54 -22.20 0.60
CA GLY A 71 -12.79 -20.79 0.90
C GLY A 71 -11.53 -19.92 0.79
N THR A 72 -11.56 -18.72 1.35
CA THR A 72 -10.42 -17.78 1.36
C THR A 72 -9.29 -18.34 2.21
N PRO A 73 -8.02 -18.28 1.76
CA PRO A 73 -6.90 -18.69 2.59
C PRO A 73 -6.77 -17.76 3.79
N ARG A 74 -7.25 -18.20 4.97
CA ARG A 74 -7.27 -17.37 6.19
C ARG A 74 -5.91 -16.85 6.60
N ILE A 75 -4.88 -17.68 6.39
CA ILE A 75 -3.49 -17.31 6.65
C ILE A 75 -3.11 -16.13 5.76
N ALA A 76 -3.41 -16.18 4.46
CA ALA A 76 -3.14 -15.07 3.55
C ALA A 76 -3.95 -13.82 3.92
N ALA A 77 -5.23 -13.96 4.30
CA ALA A 77 -6.03 -12.83 4.77
C ALA A 77 -5.45 -12.20 6.05
N PHE A 78 -4.92 -13.01 6.98
CA PHE A 78 -4.26 -12.51 8.17
C PHE A 78 -2.93 -11.81 7.85
N LEU A 79 -2.12 -12.40 6.96
CA LEU A 79 -0.88 -11.77 6.48
C LEU A 79 -1.16 -10.43 5.81
N LEU A 80 -2.20 -10.35 4.97
CA LEU A 80 -2.65 -9.08 4.38
C LEU A 80 -3.08 -8.07 5.45
N ALA A 81 -3.74 -8.51 6.52
CA ALA A 81 -4.10 -7.62 7.63
C ALA A 81 -2.86 -7.01 8.28
N VAL A 82 -1.81 -7.80 8.51
CA VAL A 82 -0.54 -7.32 9.06
C VAL A 82 0.15 -6.35 8.08
N ILE A 83 0.24 -6.71 6.80
CA ILE A 83 0.86 -5.87 5.77
C ILE A 83 0.16 -4.50 5.68
N PHE A 84 -1.16 -4.49 5.56
CA PHE A 84 -1.91 -3.23 5.47
C PHE A 84 -1.90 -2.44 6.79
N ALA A 85 -1.84 -3.11 7.95
CA ALA A 85 -1.65 -2.42 9.23
C ALA A 85 -0.29 -1.71 9.28
N THR A 86 0.79 -2.36 8.80
CA THR A 86 2.09 -1.71 8.63
C THR A 86 1.99 -0.51 7.69
N GLY A 87 1.29 -0.64 6.56
CA GLY A 87 1.04 0.48 5.64
C GLY A 87 0.30 1.64 6.28
N ALA A 88 -0.71 1.35 7.10
CA ALA A 88 -1.48 2.36 7.83
C ALA A 88 -0.61 3.11 8.84
N VAL A 89 0.20 2.38 9.63
CA VAL A 89 1.12 2.97 10.60
C VAL A 89 2.17 3.84 9.90
N THR A 90 2.83 3.34 8.85
CA THR A 90 3.83 4.09 8.07
C THR A 90 3.23 5.36 7.46
N SER A 91 2.01 5.27 6.93
CA SER A 91 1.36 6.42 6.29
C SER A 91 0.84 7.43 7.30
N ALA A 92 0.35 6.99 8.46
CA ALA A 92 0.00 7.86 9.57
C ALA A 92 1.25 8.55 10.14
N PHE A 93 2.39 7.84 10.21
CA PHE A 93 3.68 8.41 10.59
C PHE A 93 4.12 9.52 9.61
N HIS A 94 3.96 9.28 8.31
CA HIS A 94 4.24 10.26 7.26
C HIS A 94 3.33 11.49 7.38
N MET A 95 2.01 11.28 7.47
CA MET A 95 1.02 12.34 7.62
C MET A 95 1.28 13.19 8.89
N GLY A 96 1.60 12.58 10.02
CA GLY A 96 1.88 13.37 11.22
C GLY A 96 3.17 14.19 11.12
N GLY A 97 4.15 13.76 10.32
CA GLY A 97 5.32 14.58 9.98
C GLY A 97 4.97 15.77 9.08
N GLU A 98 4.07 15.57 8.12
CA GLU A 98 3.51 16.67 7.31
C GLU A 98 2.72 17.68 8.17
N LEU A 99 1.96 17.17 9.15
CA LEU A 99 1.18 17.97 10.10
C LEU A 99 2.00 18.54 11.26
N LYS A 100 3.32 18.30 11.26
CA LYS A 100 4.26 18.77 12.31
C LYS A 100 3.89 18.29 13.72
N TRP A 101 3.28 17.11 13.83
CA TRP A 101 3.06 16.45 15.12
C TRP A 101 4.36 15.93 15.72
N TRP A 102 5.35 15.61 14.86
CA TRP A 102 6.70 15.20 15.24
C TRP A 102 7.70 15.54 14.14
N ASP A 103 8.96 15.58 14.51
CA ASP A 103 10.06 15.69 13.55
C ASP A 103 10.30 14.34 12.86
N LEU A 104 10.52 14.41 11.55
CA LEU A 104 10.88 13.26 10.75
C LEU A 104 12.38 12.97 10.87
N PRO A 105 12.82 11.70 10.76
CA PRO A 105 14.24 11.35 10.79
C PRO A 105 15.03 12.08 9.70
N ALA A 106 16.34 12.28 9.92
CA ALA A 106 17.22 12.95 8.95
C ALA A 106 17.20 12.33 7.54
N THR A 107 16.93 11.03 7.43
CA THR A 107 16.75 10.32 6.15
C THR A 107 15.56 10.84 5.32
N CYS A 108 14.66 11.62 5.92
CA CYS A 108 13.50 12.22 5.27
C CYS A 108 13.73 13.66 4.80
N MET A 109 14.85 14.31 5.20
CA MET A 109 15.20 15.71 4.91
C MET A 109 16.03 15.88 3.61
N GLY A 110 15.89 14.96 2.66
CA GLY A 110 16.61 15.02 1.39
C GLY A 110 18.09 14.67 1.53
N GLY A 111 18.36 13.37 1.69
CA GLY A 111 19.71 12.84 1.86
C GLY A 111 19.69 11.32 1.79
N GLY A 112 19.36 10.78 0.63
CA GLY A 112 19.63 9.37 0.33
C GLY A 112 21.13 9.15 0.17
N THR A 113 21.57 7.89 0.09
CA THR A 113 22.93 7.56 -0.33
C THR A 113 23.16 8.12 -1.72
N VAL A 114 23.91 9.20 -1.83
CA VAL A 114 24.23 9.79 -3.12
C VAL A 114 25.35 8.97 -3.72
N ASP A 115 25.07 8.29 -4.83
CA ASP A 115 26.10 7.61 -5.60
C ASP A 115 26.98 8.65 -6.31
N LEU A 116 28.29 8.48 -6.23
CA LEU A 116 29.26 9.45 -6.73
C LEU A 116 29.17 9.58 -8.26
N ALA A 117 28.78 8.50 -8.96
CA ALA A 117 28.61 8.50 -10.41
C ALA A 117 27.35 9.29 -10.84
N SER A 118 26.26 9.19 -10.08
CA SER A 118 25.05 10.01 -10.27
C SER A 118 25.29 11.48 -9.94
N MET A 119 26.11 11.83 -8.94
CA MET A 119 26.53 13.23 -8.74
C MET A 119 27.38 13.75 -9.89
N ALA A 120 28.31 12.93 -10.41
CA ALA A 120 29.20 13.33 -11.50
C ALA A 120 28.43 13.58 -12.80
N SER A 121 27.45 12.74 -13.14
CA SER A 121 26.61 12.96 -14.32
C SER A 121 25.71 14.20 -14.15
N LEU A 122 25.20 14.44 -12.94
CA LEU A 122 24.43 15.65 -12.63
C LEU A 122 25.29 16.93 -12.78
N ALA A 123 26.51 16.91 -12.24
CA ALA A 123 27.46 18.03 -12.31
C ALA A 123 27.92 18.34 -13.74
N MET A 124 28.01 17.30 -14.59
CA MET A 124 28.29 17.46 -16.02
C MET A 124 27.05 17.79 -16.87
N GLY A 125 25.86 17.91 -16.25
CA GLY A 125 24.61 18.19 -16.95
C GLY A 125 24.12 17.05 -17.87
N THR A 126 24.68 15.85 -17.72
CA THR A 126 24.34 14.65 -18.51
C THR A 126 23.40 13.71 -17.77
N GLY A 127 23.25 13.89 -16.45
CA GLY A 127 22.36 13.12 -15.60
C GLY A 127 20.96 13.75 -15.45
N PRO A 128 19.91 12.94 -15.19
CA PRO A 128 18.58 13.46 -14.91
C PRO A 128 18.57 14.27 -13.62
N VAL A 129 17.91 15.44 -13.61
CA VAL A 129 17.72 16.25 -12.40
C VAL A 129 16.77 15.53 -11.45
N GLU A 130 17.33 14.81 -10.48
CA GLU A 130 16.54 14.13 -9.46
C GLU A 130 16.01 15.16 -8.45
N ARG A 131 14.73 15.50 -8.58
CA ARG A 131 14.04 16.36 -7.61
C ARG A 131 13.82 15.56 -6.33
N VAL A 132 14.70 15.79 -5.37
CA VAL A 132 14.61 15.18 -4.04
C VAL A 132 13.38 15.76 -3.32
N ALA A 133 12.31 14.96 -3.22
CA ALA A 133 11.10 15.34 -2.49
C ALA A 133 11.27 15.11 -0.99
N MET A 134 10.94 16.13 -0.19
CA MET A 134 10.98 16.06 1.27
C MET A 134 9.75 15.33 1.80
N CYS A 135 9.90 14.50 2.84
CA CYS A 135 8.77 13.74 3.38
C CYS A 135 7.85 14.57 4.29
N ASP A 136 8.25 15.77 4.67
CA ASP A 136 7.51 16.62 5.60
C ASP A 136 6.69 17.71 4.88
N ALA A 137 6.76 17.73 3.55
CA ALA A 137 6.10 18.69 2.69
C ALA A 137 4.89 18.04 2.01
N VAL A 138 3.71 18.66 2.17
CA VAL A 138 2.50 18.23 1.46
C VAL A 138 2.59 18.68 0.00
N THR A 139 2.86 17.74 -0.91
CA THR A 139 2.96 18.00 -2.36
C THR A 139 1.62 17.92 -3.07
N TRP A 140 0.66 17.19 -2.49
CA TRP A 140 -0.69 17.05 -3.01
C TRP A 140 -1.68 16.82 -1.87
N SER A 141 -2.86 17.41 -2.01
CA SER A 141 -3.97 17.20 -1.09
C SER A 141 -5.31 17.12 -1.83
N PHE A 142 -6.25 16.39 -1.24
CA PHE A 142 -7.62 16.27 -1.72
C PHE A 142 -8.57 16.17 -0.53
N LEU A 143 -9.65 16.96 -0.56
CA LEU A 143 -10.62 17.07 0.54
C LEU A 143 -9.99 17.31 1.92
N GLY A 144 -8.91 18.12 1.96
CA GLY A 144 -8.22 18.49 3.20
C GLY A 144 -7.26 17.43 3.75
N LEU A 145 -7.06 16.30 3.06
CA LEU A 145 -6.07 15.30 3.43
C LEU A 145 -4.94 15.26 2.40
N SER A 146 -3.71 15.11 2.88
CA SER A 146 -2.55 14.83 2.03
C SER A 146 -2.65 13.46 1.39
N MET A 147 -1.78 13.19 0.42
CA MET A 147 -1.63 11.84 -0.14
C MET A 147 -1.31 10.80 0.94
N ALA A 148 -0.46 11.14 1.91
CA ALA A 148 -0.14 10.29 3.05
C ALA A 148 -1.37 10.02 3.94
N GLY A 149 -2.18 11.05 4.21
CA GLY A 149 -3.42 10.91 4.98
C GLY A 149 -4.44 10.00 4.32
N TRP A 150 -4.67 10.16 3.00
CA TRP A 150 -5.52 9.24 2.24
C TRP A 150 -4.99 7.80 2.27
N ASN A 151 -3.68 7.64 2.11
CA ASN A 151 -3.07 6.32 2.15
C ASN A 151 -3.23 5.64 3.53
N ALA A 152 -3.12 6.41 4.62
CA ALA A 152 -3.35 5.91 5.97
C ALA A 152 -4.78 5.39 6.16
N LEU A 153 -5.79 6.15 5.71
CA LEU A 153 -7.20 5.75 5.81
C LEU A 153 -7.49 4.50 4.99
N ILE A 154 -7.02 4.45 3.74
CA ILE A 154 -7.24 3.31 2.85
C ILE A 154 -6.55 2.06 3.39
N ALA A 155 -5.29 2.17 3.80
CA ALA A 155 -4.54 1.05 4.38
C ALA A 155 -5.21 0.53 5.67
N ALA A 156 -5.70 1.43 6.55
CA ALA A 156 -6.43 1.04 7.75
C ALA A 156 -7.72 0.28 7.42
N ALA A 157 -8.49 0.75 6.43
CA ALA A 157 -9.69 0.06 5.97
C ALA A 157 -9.35 -1.34 5.42
N LEU A 158 -8.34 -1.45 4.56
CA LEU A 158 -7.88 -2.72 4.00
C LEU A 158 -7.40 -3.69 5.09
N ALA A 159 -6.72 -3.19 6.13
CA ALA A 159 -6.31 -3.99 7.28
C ALA A 159 -7.52 -4.57 8.04
N VAL A 160 -8.53 -3.74 8.32
CA VAL A 160 -9.77 -4.16 8.98
C VAL A 160 -10.50 -5.22 8.17
N PHE A 161 -10.72 -4.99 6.87
CA PHE A 161 -11.40 -5.97 6.03
C PHE A 161 -10.62 -7.28 5.88
N SER A 162 -9.29 -7.21 5.85
CA SER A 162 -8.41 -8.39 5.86
C SER A 162 -8.57 -9.20 7.15
N LEU A 163 -8.64 -8.53 8.30
CA LEU A 163 -8.85 -9.17 9.58
C LEU A 163 -10.25 -9.80 9.68
N LEU A 164 -11.29 -9.13 9.17
CA LEU A 164 -12.65 -9.67 9.09
C LEU A 164 -12.70 -10.93 8.20
N ALA A 165 -12.02 -10.91 7.05
CA ALA A 165 -11.91 -12.07 6.17
C ALA A 165 -11.16 -13.24 6.84
N ALA A 166 -10.11 -12.95 7.60
CA ALA A 166 -9.34 -13.95 8.34
C ALA A 166 -10.16 -14.61 9.47
N LYS A 167 -10.98 -13.82 10.18
CA LYS A 167 -11.81 -14.28 11.32
C LYS A 167 -13.12 -14.97 10.91
N ARG A 168 -13.43 -15.08 9.61
CA ARG A 168 -14.68 -15.71 9.15
C ARG A 168 -14.80 -17.17 9.63
N PRO A 169 -15.91 -17.60 10.27
CA PRO A 169 -16.11 -18.98 10.78
C PRO A 169 -15.95 -20.08 9.72
N LYS A 170 -15.55 -21.30 10.14
CA LYS A 170 -15.24 -22.45 9.22
C LYS A 170 -16.51 -22.97 8.52
N ASP A 171 -17.67 -22.64 9.05
CA ASP A 171 -18.96 -23.24 8.70
C ASP A 171 -19.67 -22.54 7.52
N ALA A 172 -18.97 -21.62 6.84
CA ALA A 172 -19.43 -21.05 5.57
C ALA A 172 -18.78 -21.75 4.34
N ARG A 173 -18.19 -22.94 4.53
CA ARG A 173 -17.86 -23.86 3.43
C ARG A 173 -19.17 -24.32 2.80
N ALA A 174 -19.24 -24.23 1.47
CA ALA A 174 -20.27 -24.68 0.53
C ALA A 174 -21.56 -25.33 1.10
N PRO A 175 -22.75 -25.05 0.52
CA PRO A 175 -23.91 -25.91 0.76
C PRO A 175 -23.46 -27.37 0.57
N ARG A 176 -23.67 -28.21 1.58
CA ARG A 176 -23.53 -29.66 1.38
C ARG A 176 -24.55 -30.03 0.30
N PRO A 177 -24.17 -30.86 -0.69
CA PRO A 177 -25.10 -31.34 -1.70
C PRO A 177 -26.30 -32.04 -1.05
#